data_AF-A0A812J6W5-F1
#
_entry.id   AF-A0A812J6W5-F1
#
_cell.length_a   1.000
_cell.length_b   1.000
_cell.length_c   1.000
_cell.angle_alpha   90.00
_cell.angle_beta   90.00
_cell.angle_gamma   90.00
#
_symmetry.space_group_name_H-M   'P 1'
#
loop_
_entity.id
_entity.type
_entity.pdbx_description
1 polymer ?
#
loop_
_entity_poly.entity_id
_entity_poly.type
_entity_poly.pdbx_seq_one_letter_code
_entity_poly.pdbx_strand_id
1 'polypeptide(L)'
;AGFNLADALEQACHGVQQAEDILMTGNWKPSQSGLPGLKQLLRTLDLRVRWQRLRASATESMDAEAWDDFWQTHLRASKMAKLTRGEGSAQQLYLGILWLYTRESWLPHVIEALAGFLREGPAEVAAQPQQAAEGASLQRLMQALSPMAQLVQAATCFFRQQGVHHEGVTFRPLVLPATLLKNMIDRFLACKDEEKQPSSAQGLETNMCFFLSHGSFFTSFASRCDAGKRLAKTSSNVLLAIQADPVSPSFPEHMSLKGGGDDVIFPAGTMFRLVRMSRTTSSDLEPEACPKGSAMQWPVTVIELAATDPRPEAFFVLERRSSMLPEELQDALLSWAAEVTGVARQQRIRDAAAWLYRSADEKAADALLERSLRPETSDALEVVDEDVEDVVEEERPVIHSLDRRRLRSLPGRG
;
A
#
# COMPACT_ATOMS: atom_id res chain seq x y z
N ALA A 1 -0.55 -22.96 12.03
CA ALA A 1 -1.92 -22.91 12.58
C ALA A 1 -2.83 -22.32 11.51
N GLY A 2 -3.94 -22.98 11.17
CA GLY A 2 -4.84 -22.51 10.11
C GLY A 2 -5.51 -21.20 10.50
N PHE A 3 -5.45 -20.20 9.63
CA PHE A 3 -6.18 -18.94 9.77
C PHE A 3 -7.69 -19.23 9.69
N ASN A 4 -8.41 -19.13 10.82
CA ASN A 4 -9.87 -19.28 10.82
C ASN A 4 -10.52 -17.94 10.43
N LEU A 5 -10.94 -17.86 9.16
CA LEU A 5 -11.55 -16.65 8.60
C LEU A 5 -12.83 -16.23 9.34
N ALA A 6 -13.62 -17.18 9.87
CA ALA A 6 -14.85 -16.87 10.59
C ALA A 6 -14.56 -16.15 11.91
N ASP A 7 -13.61 -16.67 12.69
CA ASP A 7 -13.18 -16.05 13.95
C ASP A 7 -12.54 -14.69 13.70
N ALA A 8 -11.72 -14.58 12.65
CA ALA A 8 -11.07 -13.31 12.28
C ALA A 8 -12.09 -12.24 11.86
N LEU A 9 -13.15 -12.63 11.12
CA LEU A 9 -14.27 -11.75 10.77
C LEU A 9 -15.03 -11.25 12.00
N GLU A 10 -15.31 -12.14 12.96
CA GLU A 10 -15.98 -11.77 14.21
C GLU A 10 -15.14 -10.78 15.03
N GLN A 11 -13.85 -11.07 15.18
CA GLN A 11 -12.90 -10.18 15.87
C GLN A 11 -12.81 -8.81 15.21
N ALA A 12 -12.78 -8.73 13.88
CA ALA A 12 -12.77 -7.45 13.16
C ALA A 12 -14.08 -6.69 13.32
N CYS A 13 -15.23 -7.35 13.26
CA CYS A 13 -16.53 -6.69 13.47
C CYS A 13 -16.64 -6.12 14.89
N HIS A 14 -16.26 -6.92 15.90
CA HIS A 14 -16.22 -6.47 17.28
C HIS A 14 -15.22 -5.31 17.47
N GLY A 15 -14.05 -5.42 16.87
CA GLY A 15 -13.01 -4.38 16.91
C GLY A 15 -13.46 -3.06 16.29
N VAL A 16 -14.12 -3.10 15.13
CA VAL A 16 -14.73 -1.91 14.51
C VAL A 16 -15.80 -1.31 15.42
N GLN A 17 -16.66 -2.12 16.02
CA GLN A 17 -17.68 -1.64 16.95
C GLN A 17 -17.07 -0.98 18.19
N GLN A 18 -16.05 -1.62 18.79
CA GLN A 18 -15.32 -1.06 19.92
C GLN A 18 -14.61 0.25 19.55
N ALA A 19 -14.04 0.34 18.35
CA ALA A 19 -13.46 1.57 17.83
C ALA A 19 -14.51 2.67 17.72
N GLU A 20 -15.69 2.37 17.19
CA GLU A 20 -16.82 3.32 17.14
C GLU A 20 -17.23 3.78 18.55
N ASP A 21 -17.34 2.86 19.51
CA ASP A 21 -17.66 3.20 20.90
C ASP A 21 -16.60 4.11 21.55
N ILE A 22 -15.31 3.83 21.32
CA ILE A 22 -14.19 4.67 21.78
C ILE A 22 -14.29 6.08 21.16
N LEU A 23 -14.64 6.17 19.87
CA LEU A 23 -14.80 7.45 19.18
C LEU A 23 -15.99 8.24 19.74
N MET A 24 -17.11 7.58 20.01
CA MET A 24 -18.35 8.21 20.48
C MET A 24 -18.27 8.65 21.94
N THR A 25 -17.56 7.89 22.78
CA THR A 25 -17.37 8.19 24.22
C THR A 25 -16.17 9.08 24.50
N GLY A 26 -15.21 9.16 23.56
CA GLY A 26 -13.99 9.94 23.71
C GLY A 26 -14.21 11.45 23.60
N ASN A 27 -13.64 12.21 24.54
CA ASN A 27 -13.53 13.66 24.45
C ASN A 27 -12.33 14.05 23.55
N TRP A 28 -12.46 13.85 22.25
CA TRP A 28 -11.47 14.25 21.28
C TRP A 28 -11.51 15.78 21.07
N LYS A 29 -10.47 16.51 21.49
CA LYS A 29 -10.36 17.97 21.27
C LYS A 29 -9.26 18.26 20.24
N PRO A 30 -9.60 18.64 18.99
CA PRO A 30 -8.62 18.87 17.92
C PRO A 30 -7.64 20.05 18.11
N SER A 31 -7.60 20.69 19.29
CA SER A 31 -7.11 22.05 19.46
C SER A 31 -5.79 22.24 20.22
N GLN A 32 -5.08 21.20 20.68
CA GLN A 32 -3.86 21.42 21.49
C GLN A 32 -2.63 20.55 21.18
N SER A 33 -2.76 19.42 20.48
CA SER A 33 -1.61 18.58 20.15
C SER A 33 -0.89 19.10 18.90
N GLY A 34 0.27 19.72 19.10
CA GLY A 34 1.11 20.36 18.07
C GLY A 34 1.75 19.42 17.03
N LEU A 35 1.28 18.17 16.89
CA LEU A 35 1.80 17.22 15.91
C LEU A 35 0.96 17.28 14.61
N PRO A 36 1.58 17.65 13.46
CA PRO A 36 0.86 17.84 12.19
C PRO A 36 0.02 16.63 11.75
N GLY A 37 0.51 15.40 11.96
CA GLY A 37 -0.19 14.16 11.58
C GLY A 37 -1.40 13.85 12.47
N LEU A 38 -1.29 14.10 13.78
CA LEU A 38 -2.36 13.85 14.73
C LEU A 38 -3.54 14.82 14.54
N LYS A 39 -3.26 16.07 14.13
CA LYS A 39 -4.31 17.06 13.85
C LYS A 39 -5.25 16.64 12.72
N GLN A 40 -4.72 16.03 11.67
CA GLN A 40 -5.53 15.53 10.56
C GLN A 40 -6.34 14.29 10.96
N LEU A 41 -5.73 13.38 11.74
CA LEU A 41 -6.44 12.25 12.35
C LEU A 41 -7.61 12.72 13.22
N LEU A 42 -7.35 13.61 14.17
CA LEU A 42 -8.36 14.13 15.10
C LEU A 42 -9.50 14.84 14.36
N ARG A 43 -9.23 15.51 13.24
CA ARG A 43 -10.26 16.09 12.36
C ARG A 43 -11.11 15.02 11.68
N THR A 44 -10.49 13.96 11.16
CA THR A 44 -11.21 12.82 10.57
C THR A 44 -12.08 12.12 11.62
N LEU A 45 -11.55 11.93 12.83
CA LEU A 45 -12.28 11.36 13.96
C LEU A 45 -13.45 12.24 14.39
N ASP A 46 -13.23 13.56 14.58
CA ASP A 46 -14.29 14.51 14.94
C ASP A 46 -15.38 14.57 13.86
N LEU A 47 -15.01 14.59 12.58
CA LEU A 47 -15.97 14.50 11.48
C LEU A 47 -16.79 13.20 11.55
N ARG A 48 -16.15 12.05 11.79
CA ARG A 48 -16.85 10.76 11.93
C ARG A 48 -17.80 10.76 13.14
N VAL A 49 -17.37 11.29 14.29
CA VAL A 49 -18.19 11.39 15.50
C VAL A 49 -19.42 12.28 15.25
N ARG A 50 -19.23 13.46 14.65
CA ARG A 50 -20.34 14.35 14.27
C ARG A 50 -21.30 13.65 13.31
N TRP A 51 -20.77 12.94 12.33
CA TRP A 51 -21.54 12.15 11.38
C TRP A 51 -22.35 11.04 12.06
N GLN A 52 -21.75 10.29 12.98
CA GLN A 52 -22.46 9.23 13.73
C GLN A 52 -23.55 9.80 14.65
N ARG A 53 -23.31 10.97 15.25
CA ARG A 53 -24.34 11.69 16.03
C ARG A 53 -25.50 12.14 15.14
N LEU A 54 -25.20 12.76 14.00
CA LEU A 54 -26.21 13.15 13.00
C LEU A 54 -27.01 11.93 12.54
N ARG A 55 -26.34 10.80 12.31
CA ARG A 55 -26.98 9.53 11.97
C ARG A 55 -27.93 9.06 13.07
N ALA A 56 -27.47 8.98 14.32
CA ALA A 56 -28.27 8.54 15.45
C ALA A 56 -29.54 9.38 15.60
N SER A 57 -29.39 10.71 15.55
CA SER A 57 -30.52 11.66 15.57
C SER A 57 -31.43 11.53 14.35
N ALA A 58 -30.88 11.23 13.16
CA ALA A 58 -31.69 11.04 11.96
C ALA A 58 -32.49 9.74 12.01
N THR A 59 -31.92 8.62 12.49
CA THR A 59 -32.62 7.33 12.66
C THR A 59 -33.77 7.40 13.67
N GLU A 60 -33.73 8.34 14.61
CA GLU A 60 -34.83 8.56 15.55
C GLU A 60 -35.99 9.35 14.93
N SER A 61 -35.80 9.96 13.75
CA SER A 61 -36.69 11.03 13.24
C SER A 61 -37.47 10.72 11.96
N MET A 62 -37.21 9.61 11.25
CA MET A 62 -37.82 9.36 9.93
C MET A 62 -37.99 7.86 9.59
N ASP A 63 -38.83 7.60 8.57
CA ASP A 63 -39.26 6.27 8.12
C ASP A 63 -38.07 5.40 7.63
N ALA A 64 -37.99 4.17 8.15
CA ALA A 64 -36.75 3.36 8.11
C ALA A 64 -36.33 2.89 6.71
N GLU A 65 -37.27 2.69 5.79
CA GLU A 65 -37.01 2.15 4.44
C GLU A 65 -36.43 3.21 3.48
N ALA A 66 -36.95 4.44 3.50
CA ALA A 66 -36.47 5.52 2.63
C ALA A 66 -35.02 5.96 2.95
N TRP A 67 -34.56 5.68 4.17
CA TRP A 67 -33.20 5.96 4.62
C TRP A 67 -32.20 4.82 4.40
N ASP A 68 -32.66 3.56 4.40
CA ASP A 68 -31.76 2.42 4.19
C ASP A 68 -31.21 2.42 2.76
N ASP A 69 -31.96 2.93 1.79
CA ASP A 69 -31.55 3.14 0.39
C ASP A 69 -30.55 4.31 0.22
N PHE A 70 -30.75 5.43 0.91
CA PHE A 70 -29.84 6.58 0.85
C PHE A 70 -28.46 6.28 1.47
N TRP A 71 -28.42 5.42 2.49
CA TRP A 71 -27.20 5.06 3.23
C TRP A 71 -26.57 3.72 2.86
N GLN A 72 -27.02 3.03 1.80
CA GLN A 72 -26.34 1.83 1.25
C GLN A 72 -24.88 2.08 0.82
N THR A 73 -24.42 3.33 0.85
CA THR A 73 -23.03 3.72 0.58
C THR A 73 -22.07 3.55 1.77
N HIS A 74 -22.56 3.28 3.00
CA HIS A 74 -21.74 3.12 4.21
C HIS A 74 -22.30 1.98 5.08
N LEU A 75 -21.55 0.90 5.26
CA LEU A 75 -22.05 -0.35 5.83
C LEU A 75 -21.84 -0.40 7.34
N ARG A 76 -22.92 -0.67 8.09
CA ARG A 76 -22.80 -1.02 9.52
C ARG A 76 -21.94 -2.27 9.68
N ALA A 77 -21.15 -2.38 10.75
CA ALA A 77 -20.42 -3.61 11.09
C ALA A 77 -21.33 -4.87 11.09
N SER A 78 -22.61 -4.72 11.46
CA SER A 78 -23.61 -5.80 11.38
C SER A 78 -24.07 -6.13 9.95
N LYS A 79 -24.08 -5.16 9.03
CA LYS A 79 -24.38 -5.37 7.60
C LYS A 79 -23.13 -5.92 6.87
N MET A 80 -21.93 -5.49 7.27
CA MET A 80 -20.65 -6.11 6.91
C MET A 80 -20.64 -7.60 7.28
N ALA A 81 -20.88 -7.92 8.56
CA ALA A 81 -20.95 -9.29 9.05
C ALA A 81 -21.99 -10.13 8.30
N LYS A 82 -23.15 -9.57 7.93
CA LYS A 82 -24.17 -10.28 7.15
C LYS A 82 -23.75 -10.53 5.70
N LEU A 83 -23.13 -9.55 5.03
CA LEU A 83 -22.63 -9.68 3.66
C LEU A 83 -21.46 -10.68 3.57
N THR A 84 -20.62 -10.76 4.61
CA THR A 84 -19.49 -11.70 4.71
C THR A 84 -19.87 -13.04 5.36
N ARG A 85 -21.11 -13.25 5.81
CA ARG A 85 -21.60 -14.55 6.33
C ARG A 85 -22.40 -15.35 5.29
N GLY A 86 -22.62 -14.82 4.09
CA GLY A 86 -23.28 -15.55 3.01
C GLY A 86 -22.45 -16.74 2.53
N GLU A 87 -23.12 -17.81 2.07
CA GLU A 87 -22.50 -18.93 1.36
C GLU A 87 -21.73 -18.39 0.13
N GLY A 88 -20.42 -18.22 0.28
CA GLY A 88 -19.57 -17.64 -0.76
C GLY A 88 -18.20 -18.28 -0.74
N SER A 89 -17.53 -18.30 -1.89
CA SER A 89 -16.15 -18.77 -1.98
C SER A 89 -15.23 -17.86 -1.15
N ALA A 90 -14.09 -18.37 -0.67
CA ALA A 90 -13.09 -17.57 0.05
C ALA A 90 -12.72 -16.28 -0.70
N GLN A 91 -12.69 -16.34 -2.04
CA GLN A 91 -12.49 -15.18 -2.91
C GLN A 91 -13.54 -14.08 -2.71
N GLN A 92 -14.83 -14.43 -2.67
CA GLN A 92 -15.91 -13.46 -2.46
C GLN A 92 -15.83 -12.81 -1.08
N LEU A 93 -15.45 -13.59 -0.06
CA LEU A 93 -15.26 -13.09 1.30
C LEU A 93 -14.11 -12.09 1.39
N TYR A 94 -12.94 -12.44 0.86
CA TYR A 94 -11.78 -11.54 0.85
C TYR A 94 -12.02 -10.29 -0.01
N LEU A 95 -12.73 -10.43 -1.13
CA LEU A 95 -13.10 -9.29 -1.96
C LEU A 95 -14.09 -8.36 -1.22
N GLY A 96 -15.05 -8.95 -0.49
CA GLY A 96 -15.94 -8.22 0.40
C GLY A 96 -15.17 -7.44 1.46
N ILE A 97 -14.17 -8.04 2.12
CA ILE A 97 -13.31 -7.37 3.11
C ILE A 97 -12.60 -6.15 2.50
N LEU A 98 -11.96 -6.30 1.33
CA LEU A 98 -11.27 -5.19 0.65
C LEU A 98 -12.23 -4.08 0.23
N TRP A 99 -13.38 -4.46 -0.32
CA TRP A 99 -14.40 -3.52 -0.72
C TRP A 99 -14.95 -2.73 0.49
N LEU A 100 -15.17 -3.39 1.62
CA LEU A 100 -15.58 -2.74 2.86
C LEU A 100 -14.53 -1.76 3.39
N TYR A 101 -13.26 -2.18 3.41
CA TYR A 101 -12.15 -1.34 3.84
C TYR A 101 -12.07 -0.04 3.04
N THR A 102 -12.31 -0.10 1.73
CA THR A 102 -12.17 1.05 0.83
C THR A 102 -13.41 1.93 0.72
N ARG A 103 -14.60 1.40 0.99
CA ARG A 103 -15.86 2.18 1.03
C ARG A 103 -16.09 2.88 2.36
N GLU A 104 -15.57 2.34 3.46
CA GLU A 104 -15.60 3.03 4.76
C GLU A 104 -14.55 4.13 4.82
N SER A 105 -14.88 5.31 4.29
CA SER A 105 -13.98 6.46 4.11
C SER A 105 -13.12 6.86 5.32
N TRP A 106 -13.52 6.51 6.54
CA TRP A 106 -12.75 6.82 7.76
C TRP A 106 -11.72 5.75 8.12
N LEU A 107 -11.99 4.47 7.81
CA LEU A 107 -11.20 3.34 8.31
C LEU A 107 -9.77 3.34 7.74
N PRO A 108 -9.53 3.53 6.43
CA PRO A 108 -8.18 3.68 5.89
C PRO A 108 -7.43 4.86 6.51
N HIS A 109 -8.10 6.00 6.68
CA HIS A 109 -7.48 7.21 7.22
C HIS A 109 -7.09 7.07 8.70
N VAL A 110 -7.90 6.37 9.49
CA VAL A 110 -7.60 6.11 10.90
C VAL A 110 -6.44 5.13 11.02
N ILE A 111 -6.48 4.02 10.28
CA ILE A 111 -5.38 3.03 10.30
C ILE A 111 -4.07 3.66 9.80
N GLU A 112 -4.13 4.46 8.74
CA GLU A 112 -2.96 5.18 8.22
C GLU A 112 -2.36 6.15 9.24
N ALA A 113 -3.19 7.00 9.87
CA ALA A 113 -2.67 7.96 10.82
C ALA A 113 -2.16 7.32 12.11
N LEU A 114 -2.76 6.21 12.54
CA LEU A 114 -2.26 5.41 13.66
C LEU A 114 -0.90 4.76 13.34
N ALA A 115 -0.70 4.30 12.10
CA ALA A 115 0.60 3.81 11.64
C ALA A 115 1.66 4.93 11.62
N GLY A 116 1.28 6.16 11.24
CA GLY A 116 2.12 7.35 11.36
C GLY A 116 2.53 7.67 12.79
N PHE A 117 1.58 7.63 13.73
CA PHE A 117 1.83 7.86 15.16
C PHE A 117 2.86 6.88 15.75
N LEU A 118 2.79 5.60 15.38
CA LEU A 118 3.78 4.61 15.84
C LEU A 118 5.20 4.92 15.35
N ARG A 119 5.33 5.43 14.12
CA ARG A 119 6.61 5.68 13.49
C ARG A 119 7.32 6.92 14.05
N GLU A 120 6.56 7.95 14.41
CA GLU A 120 7.10 9.16 15.06
C GLU A 120 7.51 8.89 16.52
N GLY A 121 7.02 7.79 17.11
CA GLY A 121 7.41 7.30 18.43
C GLY A 121 6.67 8.01 19.57
N PRO A 122 6.10 7.28 20.53
CA PRO A 122 5.40 7.87 21.68
C PRO A 122 6.32 8.65 22.64
N ALA A 123 7.65 8.58 22.44
CA ALA A 123 8.64 9.16 23.33
C ALA A 123 8.60 10.71 23.38
N GLU A 124 8.22 11.40 22.29
CA GLU A 124 8.05 12.86 22.31
C GLU A 124 6.70 13.33 22.88
N VAL A 125 5.73 12.41 22.99
CA VAL A 125 4.33 12.69 23.37
C VAL A 125 4.11 12.61 24.90
N ALA A 126 5.07 12.06 25.64
CA ALA A 126 4.92 11.78 27.07
C ALA A 126 5.18 12.99 28.00
N ALA A 127 5.55 14.16 27.47
CA ALA A 127 5.95 15.32 28.28
C ALA A 127 4.78 16.05 28.96
N GLN A 128 3.52 15.81 28.53
CA GLN A 128 2.33 16.47 29.10
C GLN A 128 1.21 15.48 29.44
N PRO A 129 0.50 15.64 30.59
CA PRO A 129 -0.55 14.71 31.03
C PRO A 129 -1.71 14.56 30.02
N GLN A 130 -2.06 15.63 29.31
CA GLN A 130 -3.11 15.60 28.27
C GLN A 130 -2.69 14.77 27.05
N GLN A 131 -1.41 14.83 26.68
CA GLN A 131 -0.85 14.07 25.55
C GLN A 131 -0.77 12.57 25.88
N ALA A 132 -0.49 12.21 27.14
CA ALA A 132 -0.52 10.82 27.61
C ALA A 132 -1.94 10.21 27.53
N ALA A 133 -2.99 10.96 27.87
CA ALA A 133 -4.38 10.50 27.77
C ALA A 133 -4.85 10.35 26.31
N GLU A 134 -4.43 11.25 25.42
CA GLU A 134 -4.64 11.13 23.98
C GLU A 134 -3.91 9.89 23.42
N GLY A 135 -2.65 9.70 23.77
CA GLY A 135 -1.85 8.53 23.38
C GLY A 135 -2.48 7.21 23.82
N ALA A 136 -2.96 7.10 25.06
CA ALA A 136 -3.66 5.91 25.55
C ALA A 136 -4.99 5.64 24.82
N SER A 137 -5.68 6.70 24.37
CA SER A 137 -6.93 6.56 23.60
C SER A 137 -6.66 6.12 22.17
N LEU A 138 -5.60 6.63 21.54
CA LEU A 138 -5.12 6.17 20.25
C LEU A 138 -4.65 4.71 20.29
N GLN A 139 -3.91 4.31 21.34
CA GLN A 139 -3.47 2.92 21.50
C GLN A 139 -4.65 1.95 21.64
N ARG A 140 -5.70 2.33 22.38
CA ARG A 140 -6.93 1.52 22.45
C ARG A 140 -7.65 1.45 21.11
N LEU A 141 -7.69 2.55 20.36
CA LEU A 141 -8.26 2.58 19.01
C LEU A 141 -7.46 1.67 18.06
N MET A 142 -6.14 1.65 18.17
CA MET A 142 -5.27 0.74 17.43
C MET A 142 -5.54 -0.72 17.73
N GLN A 143 -5.62 -1.08 19.01
CA GLN A 143 -5.92 -2.44 19.43
C GLN A 143 -7.29 -2.90 18.90
N ALA A 144 -8.28 -2.01 18.96
CA ALA A 144 -9.62 -2.28 18.43
C ALA A 144 -9.62 -2.46 16.90
N LEU A 145 -8.85 -1.68 16.15
CA LEU A 145 -8.81 -1.76 14.67
C LEU A 145 -7.81 -2.78 14.12
N SER A 146 -6.89 -3.29 14.94
CA SER A 146 -5.86 -4.24 14.51
C SER A 146 -6.41 -5.50 13.83
N PRO A 147 -7.49 -6.14 14.31
CA PRO A 147 -8.05 -7.31 13.63
C PRO A 147 -8.56 -6.99 12.22
N MET A 148 -9.12 -5.80 12.01
CA MET A 148 -9.55 -5.37 10.67
C MET A 148 -8.35 -5.12 9.75
N ALA A 149 -7.28 -4.50 10.24
CA ALA A 149 -6.04 -4.34 9.48
C ALA A 149 -5.45 -5.70 9.07
N GLN A 150 -5.46 -6.68 9.99
CA GLN A 150 -5.02 -8.05 9.73
C GLN A 150 -5.88 -8.75 8.68
N LEU A 151 -7.21 -8.55 8.69
CA LEU A 151 -8.10 -9.08 7.65
C LEU A 151 -7.81 -8.49 6.28
N VAL A 152 -7.58 -7.18 6.18
CA VAL A 152 -7.23 -6.53 4.92
C VAL A 152 -5.88 -7.03 4.43
N GLN A 153 -4.91 -7.22 5.33
CA GLN A 153 -3.63 -7.84 4.99
C GLN A 153 -3.82 -9.27 4.49
N ALA A 154 -4.60 -10.10 5.19
CA ALA A 154 -4.89 -11.47 4.78
C ALA A 154 -5.58 -11.54 3.41
N ALA A 155 -6.54 -10.63 3.14
CA ALA A 155 -7.20 -10.51 1.85
C ALA A 155 -6.21 -10.13 0.74
N THR A 156 -5.37 -9.12 0.95
CA THR A 156 -4.35 -8.74 -0.04
C THR A 156 -3.34 -9.86 -0.29
N CYS A 157 -2.90 -10.58 0.75
CA CYS A 157 -2.05 -11.77 0.59
C CYS A 157 -2.74 -12.89 -0.19
N PHE A 158 -4.04 -13.13 0.06
CA PHE A 158 -4.81 -14.13 -0.67
C PHE A 158 -4.84 -13.85 -2.18
N PHE A 159 -5.17 -12.61 -2.59
CA PHE A 159 -5.20 -12.25 -4.02
C PHE A 159 -3.82 -12.32 -4.68
N ARG A 160 -2.78 -11.91 -3.95
CA ARG A 160 -1.38 -12.05 -4.41
C ARG A 160 -0.99 -13.51 -4.64
N GLN A 161 -1.33 -14.41 -3.73
CA GLN A 161 -1.05 -15.85 -3.86
C GLN A 161 -1.78 -16.47 -5.05
N GLN A 162 -2.96 -15.94 -5.40
CA GLN A 162 -3.71 -16.36 -6.58
C GLN A 162 -3.20 -15.73 -7.89
N GLY A 163 -2.21 -14.82 -7.82
CA GLY A 163 -1.72 -14.07 -8.98
C GLY A 163 -2.75 -13.11 -9.57
N VAL A 164 -3.71 -12.65 -8.76
CA VAL A 164 -4.79 -11.75 -9.19
C VAL A 164 -4.43 -10.31 -8.84
N HIS A 165 -3.60 -9.69 -9.67
CA HIS A 165 -3.15 -8.31 -9.49
C HIS A 165 -3.44 -7.45 -10.72
N HIS A 166 -3.41 -6.12 -10.53
CA HIS A 166 -3.55 -5.16 -11.62
C HIS A 166 -2.18 -4.74 -12.16
N GLU A 167 -1.92 -5.01 -13.44
CA GLU A 167 -0.63 -4.71 -14.08
C GLU A 167 -0.57 -3.32 -14.73
N GLY A 168 -1.72 -2.68 -14.90
CA GLY A 168 -1.83 -1.37 -15.54
C GLY A 168 -1.36 -0.20 -14.67
N VAL A 169 -1.30 0.98 -15.29
CA VAL A 169 -1.09 2.23 -14.56
C VAL A 169 -2.34 2.57 -13.77
N THR A 170 -2.16 2.92 -12.51
CA THR A 170 -3.25 3.32 -11.62
C THR A 170 -3.15 4.79 -11.26
N PHE A 171 -4.25 5.39 -10.85
CA PHE A 171 -4.38 6.83 -10.78
C PHE A 171 -4.97 7.26 -9.44
N ARG A 172 -4.39 8.28 -8.81
CA ARG A 172 -4.95 8.86 -7.58
C ARG A 172 -4.98 10.39 -7.67
N PRO A 173 -6.17 11.00 -7.79
CA PRO A 173 -6.28 12.45 -7.65
C PRO A 173 -6.10 12.87 -6.20
N LEU A 174 -5.31 13.92 -5.98
CA LEU A 174 -5.01 14.49 -4.66
C LEU A 174 -5.13 16.01 -4.66
N VAL A 175 -5.52 16.54 -3.51
CA VAL A 175 -5.45 17.97 -3.21
C VAL A 175 -4.26 18.19 -2.27
N LEU A 176 -3.18 18.78 -2.77
CA LEU A 176 -2.02 19.14 -1.96
C LEU A 176 -1.98 20.66 -1.71
N PRO A 177 -1.60 21.12 -0.49
CA PRO A 177 -1.32 22.53 -0.25
C PRO A 177 -0.27 23.07 -1.23
N ALA A 178 -0.48 24.28 -1.75
CA ALA A 178 0.41 24.88 -2.75
C ALA A 178 1.87 24.98 -2.28
N THR A 179 2.07 25.24 -0.98
CA THR A 179 3.41 25.29 -0.35
C THR A 179 4.09 23.94 -0.35
N LEU A 180 3.37 22.86 0.00
CA LEU A 180 3.89 21.50 -0.02
C LEU A 180 4.24 21.07 -1.45
N LEU A 181 3.33 21.31 -2.40
CA LEU A 181 3.56 20.98 -3.80
C LEU A 181 4.76 21.74 -4.37
N LYS A 182 4.90 23.03 -4.06
CA LYS A 182 6.06 23.83 -4.45
C LYS A 182 7.35 23.23 -3.87
N ASN A 183 7.39 22.93 -2.58
CA ASN A 183 8.57 22.33 -1.94
C ASN A 183 8.94 20.98 -2.56
N MET A 184 7.95 20.15 -2.93
CA MET A 184 8.19 18.89 -3.64
C MET A 184 8.80 19.12 -5.03
N ILE A 185 8.27 20.08 -5.78
CA ILE A 185 8.81 20.46 -7.11
C ILE A 185 10.25 20.98 -6.97
N ASP A 186 10.50 21.89 -6.03
CA ASP A 186 11.82 22.50 -5.83
C ASP A 186 12.87 21.43 -5.45
N ARG A 187 12.50 20.46 -4.59
CA ARG A 187 13.37 19.31 -4.25
C ARG A 187 13.64 18.42 -5.45
N PHE A 188 12.61 18.11 -6.24
CA PHE A 188 12.77 17.30 -7.44
C PHE A 188 13.69 17.97 -8.46
N LEU A 189 13.55 19.28 -8.67
CA LEU A 189 14.42 20.05 -9.56
C LEU A 189 15.87 20.08 -9.05
N ALA A 190 16.08 20.25 -7.73
CA ALA A 190 17.41 20.22 -7.13
C ALA A 190 18.11 18.86 -7.36
N CYS A 191 17.44 17.74 -7.10
CA CYS A 191 17.99 16.41 -7.36
C CYS A 191 18.36 16.21 -8.84
N LYS A 192 17.51 16.70 -9.75
CA LYS A 192 17.75 16.62 -11.20
C LYS A 192 18.94 17.47 -11.67
N ASP A 193 19.26 18.55 -10.97
CA ASP A 193 20.41 19.40 -11.31
C ASP A 193 21.73 18.84 -10.75
N GLU A 194 21.69 18.15 -9.60
CA GLU A 194 22.82 17.36 -9.08
C GLU A 194 23.20 16.20 -10.03
N GLU A 195 22.21 15.54 -10.63
CA GLU A 195 22.40 14.47 -11.62
C GLU A 195 23.11 14.91 -12.92
N LYS A 196 23.13 16.21 -13.24
CA LYS A 196 23.83 16.74 -14.43
C LYS A 196 25.32 17.00 -14.20
N GLN A 197 25.84 16.82 -12.98
CA GLN A 197 27.28 16.89 -12.74
C GLN A 197 27.96 15.58 -13.20
N PRO A 198 29.06 15.66 -13.97
CA PRO A 198 29.73 14.49 -14.54
C PRO A 198 30.59 13.81 -13.48
N SER A 199 29.95 13.17 -12.49
CA SER A 199 30.62 12.18 -11.64
C SER A 199 30.27 10.80 -12.18
N SER A 200 31.31 10.04 -12.50
CA SER A 200 31.24 8.72 -13.12
C SER A 200 30.57 7.69 -12.22
N ALA A 201 29.25 7.57 -12.32
CA ALA A 201 28.49 6.38 -11.93
C ALA A 201 27.24 6.33 -12.81
N GLN A 202 26.90 5.13 -13.27
CA GLN A 202 25.85 4.85 -14.25
C GLN A 202 24.49 5.44 -13.84
N GLY A 203 23.72 5.85 -14.86
CA GLY A 203 22.45 6.57 -14.71
C GLY A 203 21.55 5.94 -13.66
N LEU A 204 21.24 6.72 -12.63
CA LEU A 204 20.29 6.35 -11.60
C LEU A 204 19.24 7.45 -11.54
N GLU A 205 18.01 6.96 -11.60
CA GLU A 205 16.75 7.64 -11.44
C GLU A 205 16.78 8.51 -10.17
N THR A 206 15.94 9.56 -10.10
CA THR A 206 15.82 10.33 -8.86
C THR A 206 15.51 9.38 -7.70
N ASN A 207 16.45 9.21 -6.76
CA ASN A 207 16.31 8.34 -5.58
C ASN A 207 15.27 8.84 -4.55
N MET A 208 14.37 9.72 -4.99
CA MET A 208 13.34 10.30 -4.17
C MET A 208 12.20 9.29 -4.03
N CYS A 209 12.15 8.62 -2.89
CA CYS A 209 11.08 7.70 -2.53
C CYS A 209 10.05 8.37 -1.62
N PHE A 210 8.78 8.03 -1.85
CA PHE A 210 7.64 8.44 -1.06
C PHE A 210 7.05 7.25 -0.33
N PHE A 211 6.67 7.49 0.93
CA PHE A 211 5.70 6.69 1.64
C PHE A 211 4.36 7.42 1.50
N LEU A 212 3.54 6.98 0.54
CA LEU A 212 2.21 7.59 0.31
C LEU A 212 1.19 7.13 1.35
N SER A 213 1.47 6.03 2.02
CA SER A 213 0.79 5.57 3.22
C SER A 213 1.83 5.42 4.32
N HIS A 214 1.49 5.75 5.56
CA HIS A 214 2.40 5.67 6.71
C HIS A 214 2.66 4.21 7.16
N GLY A 215 2.84 3.28 6.21
CA GLY A 215 2.91 1.84 6.47
C GLY A 215 1.54 1.13 6.43
N SER A 216 0.50 1.82 5.96
CA SER A 216 -0.84 1.24 5.73
C SER A 216 -1.06 0.95 4.24
N PHE A 217 -2.26 0.51 3.88
CA PHE A 217 -2.67 0.27 2.50
C PHE A 217 -2.91 1.59 1.75
N PHE A 218 -2.55 1.63 0.47
CA PHE A 218 -2.78 2.79 -0.40
C PHE A 218 -3.75 2.42 -1.53
N THR A 219 -4.77 3.24 -1.76
CA THR A 219 -5.82 2.95 -2.78
C THR A 219 -5.72 3.89 -3.97
N SER A 220 -5.91 3.38 -5.18
CA SER A 220 -5.97 4.16 -6.42
C SER A 220 -7.05 3.61 -7.37
N PHE A 221 -7.30 4.32 -8.46
CA PHE A 221 -8.20 3.89 -9.53
C PHE A 221 -7.40 3.17 -10.63
N ALA A 222 -7.85 2.00 -11.08
CA ALA A 222 -7.34 1.33 -12.27
C ALA A 222 -7.69 2.08 -13.56
N SER A 223 -8.77 2.86 -13.56
CA SER A 223 -9.21 3.62 -14.73
C SER A 223 -8.80 5.10 -14.67
N ARG A 224 -8.11 5.56 -15.72
CA ARG A 224 -7.78 6.98 -15.91
C ARG A 224 -9.04 7.84 -15.99
N CYS A 225 -10.09 7.36 -16.65
CA CYS A 225 -11.33 8.11 -16.84
C CYS A 225 -12.04 8.37 -15.50
N ASP A 226 -12.12 7.36 -14.63
CA ASP A 226 -12.75 7.52 -13.32
C ASP A 226 -11.93 8.41 -12.38
N ALA A 227 -10.59 8.28 -12.43
CA ALA A 227 -9.70 9.22 -11.76
C ALA A 227 -9.85 10.65 -12.28
N GLY A 228 -10.03 10.84 -13.60
CA GLY A 228 -10.27 12.13 -14.24
C GLY A 228 -11.59 12.78 -13.80
N LYS A 229 -12.69 12.02 -13.80
CA LYS A 229 -13.99 12.46 -13.25
C LYS A 229 -13.88 12.87 -11.79
N ARG A 230 -13.16 12.09 -10.97
CA ARG A 230 -12.93 12.40 -9.55
C ARG A 230 -12.04 13.63 -9.37
N LEU A 231 -11.00 13.77 -10.18
CA LEU A 231 -10.12 14.94 -10.21
C LEU A 231 -10.93 16.21 -10.49
N ALA A 232 -11.81 16.16 -11.50
CA ALA A 232 -12.66 17.28 -11.86
C ALA A 232 -13.64 17.66 -10.74
N LYS A 233 -14.35 16.66 -10.20
CA LYS A 233 -15.32 16.84 -9.12
C LYS A 233 -14.72 17.44 -7.84
N THR A 234 -13.45 17.14 -7.56
CA THR A 234 -12.76 17.56 -6.33
C THR A 234 -11.83 18.76 -6.54
N SER A 235 -11.71 19.23 -7.79
CA SER A 235 -10.71 20.24 -8.17
C SER A 235 -9.30 19.90 -7.68
N SER A 236 -8.94 18.61 -7.76
CA SER A 236 -7.62 18.12 -7.36
C SER A 236 -6.53 18.77 -8.21
N ASN A 237 -5.48 19.27 -7.56
CA ASN A 237 -4.34 19.93 -8.22
C ASN A 237 -3.18 18.97 -8.51
N VAL A 238 -3.28 17.72 -8.08
CA VAL A 238 -2.30 16.66 -8.33
C VAL A 238 -2.99 15.40 -8.84
N LEU A 239 -2.40 14.75 -9.83
CA LEU A 239 -2.74 13.40 -10.26
C LEU A 239 -1.52 12.51 -10.09
N LEU A 240 -1.59 11.51 -9.23
CA LEU A 240 -0.59 10.44 -9.18
C LEU A 240 -0.89 9.44 -10.29
N ALA A 241 0.12 9.07 -11.07
CA ALA A 241 0.08 7.97 -12.01
C ALA A 241 1.11 6.93 -11.56
N ILE A 242 0.66 5.74 -11.21
CA ILE A 242 1.47 4.75 -10.48
C ILE A 242 1.54 3.48 -11.31
N GLN A 243 2.76 3.08 -11.64
CA GLN A 243 3.07 1.84 -12.34
C GLN A 243 3.91 0.93 -11.43
N ALA A 244 3.86 -0.39 -11.62
CA ALA A 244 4.79 -1.28 -10.94
C ALA A 244 6.25 -0.99 -11.37
N ASP A 245 7.17 -1.01 -10.41
CA ASP A 245 8.59 -0.85 -10.67
C ASP A 245 9.14 -2.00 -11.53
N PRO A 246 9.98 -1.74 -12.55
CA PRO A 246 10.48 -2.80 -13.43
C PRO A 246 11.51 -3.73 -12.76
N VAL A 247 12.11 -3.31 -11.64
CA VAL A 247 13.15 -4.05 -10.91
C VAL A 247 12.57 -4.82 -9.73
N SER A 248 11.76 -4.16 -8.90
CA SER A 248 11.10 -4.74 -7.72
C SER A 248 9.59 -4.40 -7.72
N PRO A 249 8.78 -5.02 -8.60
CA PRO A 249 7.40 -4.60 -8.79
C PRO A 249 6.54 -4.86 -7.57
N SER A 250 5.81 -3.83 -7.12
CA SER A 250 4.66 -3.98 -6.23
C SER A 250 3.38 -3.71 -7.00
N PHE A 251 2.63 -4.76 -7.31
CA PHE A 251 1.34 -4.65 -7.97
C PHE A 251 0.21 -4.42 -6.95
N PRO A 252 -0.77 -3.57 -7.27
CA PRO A 252 -1.97 -3.44 -6.46
C PRO A 252 -2.98 -4.54 -6.77
N GLU A 253 -3.74 -4.94 -5.75
CA GLU A 253 -4.76 -5.97 -5.85
C GLU A 253 -6.08 -5.35 -6.37
N HIS A 254 -6.73 -6.03 -7.32
CA HIS A 254 -7.95 -5.53 -7.95
C HIS A 254 -9.18 -5.78 -7.06
N MET A 255 -9.94 -4.72 -6.73
CA MET A 255 -11.05 -4.82 -5.75
C MET A 255 -12.45 -4.93 -6.37
N SER A 256 -12.55 -5.22 -7.67
CA SER A 256 -13.85 -5.25 -8.35
C SER A 256 -14.64 -6.54 -8.08
N LEU A 257 -15.72 -6.41 -7.30
CA LEU A 257 -16.92 -7.24 -7.46
C LEU A 257 -17.62 -6.76 -8.72
N LYS A 258 -17.84 -7.66 -9.70
CA LYS A 258 -18.51 -7.39 -10.99
C LYS A 258 -19.53 -6.22 -10.90
N GLY A 259 -19.13 -5.03 -11.36
CA GLY A 259 -20.07 -3.97 -11.72
C GLY A 259 -20.06 -2.62 -10.98
N GLY A 260 -19.06 -2.23 -10.18
CA GLY A 260 -19.18 -0.91 -9.50
C GLY A 260 -17.95 -0.17 -8.96
N GLY A 261 -16.74 -0.61 -9.24
CA GLY A 261 -15.55 0.17 -8.86
C GLY A 261 -14.27 -0.41 -9.42
N ASP A 262 -13.51 0.43 -10.11
CA ASP A 262 -12.15 0.17 -10.60
C ASP A 262 -11.12 0.53 -9.52
N ASP A 263 -11.45 0.38 -8.24
CA ASP A 263 -10.48 0.67 -7.18
C ASP A 263 -9.49 -0.50 -7.07
N VAL A 264 -8.23 -0.15 -6.83
CA VAL A 264 -7.17 -1.11 -6.51
C VAL A 264 -6.50 -0.74 -5.19
N ILE A 265 -5.93 -1.73 -4.52
CA ILE A 265 -5.26 -1.54 -3.22
C ILE A 265 -3.83 -2.04 -3.29
N PHE A 266 -2.89 -1.15 -3.02
CA PHE A 266 -1.50 -1.52 -2.84
C PHE A 266 -1.32 -2.21 -1.48
N PRO A 267 -0.51 -3.28 -1.43
CA PRO A 267 -0.11 -3.91 -0.19
C PRO A 267 0.43 -2.91 0.84
N ALA A 268 0.24 -3.22 2.13
CA ALA A 268 0.88 -2.45 3.17
C ALA A 268 2.41 -2.51 3.01
N GLY A 269 3.06 -1.35 3.15
CA GLY A 269 4.51 -1.24 3.02
C GLY A 269 5.03 -0.98 1.60
N THR A 270 4.17 -0.91 0.57
CA THR A 270 4.60 -0.48 -0.77
C THR A 270 5.28 0.90 -0.70
N MET A 271 6.43 1.01 -1.36
CA MET A 271 7.15 2.27 -1.55
C MET A 271 6.87 2.83 -2.93
N PHE A 272 6.87 4.15 -3.08
CA PHE A 272 6.61 4.81 -4.36
C PHE A 272 7.78 5.71 -4.74
N ARG A 273 8.55 5.28 -5.73
CA ARG A 273 9.70 6.05 -6.24
C ARG A 273 9.25 7.07 -7.26
N LEU A 274 9.75 8.30 -7.15
CA LEU A 274 9.49 9.35 -8.14
C LEU A 274 10.19 9.01 -9.45
N VAL A 275 9.40 8.87 -10.53
CA VAL A 275 9.93 8.67 -11.88
C VAL A 275 9.96 10.00 -12.62
N ARG A 276 8.84 10.73 -12.58
CA ARG A 276 8.69 11.97 -13.34
C ARG A 276 7.69 12.89 -12.68
N MET A 277 7.92 14.19 -12.82
CA MET A 277 6.93 15.20 -12.50
C MET A 277 6.70 16.09 -13.71
N SER A 278 5.43 16.34 -14.04
CA SER A 278 5.05 17.21 -15.15
C SER A 278 3.83 18.05 -14.80
N ARG A 279 3.63 19.14 -15.53
CA ARG A 279 2.51 20.06 -15.34
C ARG A 279 1.65 20.06 -16.59
N THR A 280 0.34 20.00 -16.38
CA THR A 280 -0.68 20.00 -17.44
C THR A 280 -1.89 20.81 -16.97
N THR A 281 -2.93 20.89 -17.80
CA THR A 281 -4.20 21.52 -17.44
C THR A 281 -5.29 20.46 -17.29
N SER A 282 -6.33 20.74 -16.49
CA SER A 282 -7.44 19.82 -16.29
C SER A 282 -8.11 19.38 -17.60
N SER A 283 -8.16 20.24 -18.62
CA SER A 283 -8.70 19.93 -19.95
C SER A 283 -7.89 18.91 -20.75
N ASP A 284 -6.59 18.81 -20.52
CA ASP A 284 -5.72 17.83 -21.21
C ASP A 284 -5.88 16.43 -20.63
N LEU A 285 -6.30 16.33 -19.36
CA LEU A 285 -6.42 15.07 -18.64
C LEU A 285 -7.75 14.37 -18.90
N GLU A 286 -8.85 15.13 -18.92
CA GLU A 286 -10.21 14.63 -19.15
C GLU A 286 -11.05 15.69 -19.91
N PRO A 287 -10.95 15.72 -21.25
CA PRO A 287 -11.61 16.73 -22.07
C PRO A 287 -13.14 16.63 -22.07
N GLU A 288 -13.70 15.46 -21.73
CA GLU A 288 -15.15 15.23 -21.70
C GLU A 288 -15.80 15.61 -20.36
N ALA A 289 -15.07 15.51 -19.24
CA ALA A 289 -15.58 15.89 -17.92
C ALA A 289 -15.52 17.41 -17.66
N CYS A 290 -14.77 18.15 -18.49
CA CYS A 290 -14.73 19.60 -18.44
C CYS A 290 -15.77 20.16 -19.41
N PRO A 291 -16.84 20.84 -18.95
CA PRO A 291 -17.83 21.40 -19.86
C PRO A 291 -17.16 22.38 -20.82
N LYS A 292 -17.28 22.12 -22.13
CA LYS A 292 -16.77 22.99 -23.19
C LYS A 292 -17.28 24.42 -22.96
N GLY A 293 -16.36 25.36 -22.72
CA GLY A 293 -16.68 26.76 -22.44
C GLY A 293 -16.74 27.17 -20.97
N SER A 294 -16.47 26.26 -20.01
CA SER A 294 -16.30 26.65 -18.61
C SER A 294 -14.93 27.28 -18.37
N ALA A 295 -14.91 28.45 -17.71
CA ALA A 295 -13.70 29.20 -17.33
C ALA A 295 -12.84 28.51 -16.23
N MET A 296 -13.07 27.21 -15.96
CA MET A 296 -12.38 26.44 -14.92
C MET A 296 -11.40 25.46 -15.56
N GLN A 297 -10.43 25.98 -16.31
CA GLN A 297 -9.18 25.26 -16.49
C GLN A 297 -8.30 25.57 -15.27
N TRP A 298 -7.82 24.55 -14.59
CA TRP A 298 -6.84 24.72 -13.51
C TRP A 298 -5.59 23.90 -13.79
N PRO A 299 -4.42 24.36 -13.30
CA PRO A 299 -3.19 23.61 -13.43
C PRO A 299 -3.26 22.33 -12.60
N VAL A 300 -2.82 21.23 -13.20
CA VAL A 300 -2.66 19.93 -12.54
C VAL A 300 -1.20 19.49 -12.67
N THR A 301 -0.60 19.09 -11.55
CA THR A 301 0.71 18.42 -11.55
C THR A 301 0.50 16.91 -11.64
N VAL A 302 1.06 16.28 -12.67
CA VAL A 302 1.10 14.82 -12.80
C VAL A 302 2.41 14.32 -12.20
N ILE A 303 2.30 13.45 -11.20
CA ILE A 303 3.44 12.81 -10.54
C ILE A 303 3.42 11.33 -10.93
N GLU A 304 4.40 10.91 -11.69
CA GLU A 304 4.59 9.52 -12.10
C GLU A 304 5.46 8.79 -11.09
N LEU A 305 4.96 7.65 -10.61
CA LEU A 305 5.54 6.89 -9.52
C LEU A 305 5.72 5.43 -9.95
N ALA A 306 6.85 4.84 -9.53
CA ALA A 306 7.09 3.41 -9.59
C ALA A 306 6.80 2.80 -8.21
N ALA A 307 5.84 1.86 -8.15
CA ALA A 307 5.48 1.13 -6.95
C ALA A 307 6.45 -0.04 -6.75
N THR A 308 7.20 0.02 -5.66
CA THR A 308 8.26 -0.93 -5.30
C THR A 308 7.85 -1.76 -4.08
N ASP A 309 8.21 -3.03 -4.07
CA ASP A 309 8.21 -3.85 -2.85
C ASP A 309 9.56 -3.64 -2.15
N PRO A 310 9.61 -2.92 -1.01
CA PRO A 310 10.89 -2.57 -0.40
C PRO A 310 11.47 -3.67 0.50
N ARG A 311 10.77 -4.82 0.63
CA ARG A 311 11.18 -5.88 1.56
C ARG A 311 12.55 -6.45 1.23
N PRO A 312 12.88 -6.77 -0.04
CA PRO A 312 14.23 -7.20 -0.39
C PRO A 312 15.26 -6.16 0.06
N GLU A 313 15.12 -4.89 -0.30
CA GLU A 313 16.04 -3.82 0.10
C GLU A 313 16.16 -3.70 1.62
N ALA A 314 15.04 -3.80 2.33
CA ALA A 314 15.02 -3.73 3.80
C ALA A 314 15.80 -4.88 4.44
N PHE A 315 15.66 -6.12 3.94
CA PHE A 315 16.42 -7.26 4.45
C PHE A 315 17.93 -7.05 4.27
N PHE A 316 18.37 -6.56 3.10
CA PHE A 316 19.78 -6.23 2.87
C PHE A 316 20.29 -5.10 3.77
N VAL A 317 19.47 -4.08 4.03
CA VAL A 317 19.85 -3.01 4.96
C VAL A 317 19.99 -3.54 6.39
N LEU A 318 19.14 -4.47 6.81
CA LEU A 318 19.22 -5.11 8.13
C LEU A 318 20.47 -5.98 8.25
N GLU A 319 20.80 -6.76 7.21
CA GLU A 319 22.00 -7.60 7.16
C GLU A 319 23.29 -6.74 7.20
N ARG A 320 23.38 -5.68 6.40
CA ARG A 320 24.50 -4.71 6.44
C ARG A 320 24.67 -4.01 7.79
N ARG A 321 23.58 -3.86 8.55
CA ARG A 321 23.59 -3.31 9.92
C ARG A 321 23.85 -4.38 10.98
N SER A 322 24.15 -5.61 10.57
CA SER A 322 24.33 -6.76 11.44
C SER A 322 23.12 -6.99 12.37
N SER A 323 21.93 -6.58 11.92
CA SER A 323 20.65 -6.75 12.63
C SER A 323 19.87 -7.97 12.13
N MET A 324 20.42 -8.67 11.14
CA MET A 324 19.92 -9.92 10.57
C MET A 324 21.13 -10.75 10.18
N LEU A 325 21.12 -12.04 10.52
CA LEU A 325 22.18 -12.99 10.14
C LEU A 325 22.03 -13.39 8.66
N PRO A 326 23.11 -13.84 7.98
CA PRO A 326 23.02 -14.28 6.58
C PRO A 326 22.01 -15.40 6.34
N GLU A 327 21.90 -16.37 7.27
CA GLU A 327 20.90 -17.44 7.19
C GLU A 327 19.47 -16.89 7.35
N GLU A 328 19.26 -15.94 8.26
CA GLU A 328 17.97 -15.26 8.45
C GLU A 328 17.58 -14.43 7.21
N LEU A 329 18.54 -13.83 6.52
CA LEU A 329 18.33 -13.14 5.25
C LEU A 329 17.85 -14.12 4.17
N GLN A 330 18.50 -15.28 4.04
CA GLN A 330 18.06 -16.32 3.10
C GLN A 330 16.65 -16.81 3.42
N ASP A 331 16.36 -17.09 4.69
CA ASP A 331 15.02 -17.50 5.14
C ASP A 331 13.96 -16.44 4.83
N ALA A 332 14.28 -15.17 5.07
CA ALA A 332 13.40 -14.05 4.77
C ALA A 332 13.15 -13.91 3.26
N LEU A 333 14.18 -14.06 2.43
CA LEU A 333 14.06 -14.01 0.96
C LEU A 333 13.28 -15.20 0.40
N LEU A 334 13.49 -16.41 0.93
CA LEU A 334 12.71 -17.61 0.56
C LEU A 334 11.25 -17.46 0.98
N SER A 335 11.00 -16.99 2.21
CA SER A 335 9.64 -16.71 2.70
C SER A 335 8.94 -15.65 1.85
N TRP A 336 9.66 -14.59 1.45
CA TRP A 336 9.13 -13.55 0.57
C TRP A 336 8.81 -14.08 -0.84
N ALA A 337 9.69 -14.92 -1.39
CA ALA A 337 9.44 -15.56 -2.67
C ALA A 337 8.26 -16.54 -2.62
N ALA A 338 8.09 -17.26 -1.51
CA ALA A 338 7.01 -18.21 -1.28
C ALA A 338 5.61 -17.56 -1.17
N GLU A 339 5.51 -16.22 -1.03
CA GLU A 339 4.23 -15.52 -1.08
C GLU A 339 3.54 -15.56 -2.45
N VAL A 340 4.28 -15.91 -3.50
CA VAL A 340 3.77 -16.11 -4.86
C VAL A 340 4.06 -17.53 -5.30
N THR A 341 3.32 -18.02 -6.29
CA THR A 341 3.45 -19.39 -6.78
C THR A 341 3.93 -19.45 -8.24
N GLY A 342 4.43 -20.63 -8.65
CA GLY A 342 4.81 -20.89 -10.04
C GLY A 342 5.97 -20.02 -10.54
N VAL A 343 5.86 -19.53 -11.78
CA VAL A 343 6.94 -18.77 -12.45
C VAL A 343 7.31 -17.48 -11.70
N ALA A 344 6.34 -16.84 -11.05
CA ALA A 344 6.58 -15.62 -10.27
C ALA A 344 7.49 -15.89 -9.05
N ARG A 345 7.34 -17.05 -8.40
CA ARG A 345 8.23 -17.47 -7.29
C ARG A 345 9.66 -17.64 -7.78
N GLN A 346 9.84 -18.36 -8.88
CA GLN A 346 11.16 -18.57 -9.49
C GLN A 346 11.81 -17.25 -9.88
N GLN A 347 11.04 -16.32 -10.44
CA GLN A 347 11.54 -14.99 -10.78
C GLN A 347 11.98 -14.20 -9.55
N ARG A 348 11.23 -14.24 -8.44
CA ARG A 348 11.63 -13.59 -7.17
C ARG A 348 12.91 -14.17 -6.60
N ILE A 349 13.08 -15.49 -6.65
CA ILE A 349 14.31 -16.16 -6.21
C ILE A 349 15.50 -15.70 -7.06
N ARG A 350 15.35 -15.72 -8.40
CA ARG A 350 16.39 -15.22 -9.31
C ARG A 350 16.72 -13.76 -9.07
N ASP A 351 15.72 -12.94 -8.80
CA ASP A 351 15.91 -11.52 -8.48
C ASP A 351 16.66 -11.36 -7.16
N ALA A 352 16.28 -12.08 -6.11
CA ALA A 352 17.00 -12.07 -4.83
C ALA A 352 18.46 -12.54 -4.97
N ALA A 353 18.71 -13.62 -5.73
CA ALA A 353 20.06 -14.11 -6.02
C ALA A 353 20.88 -13.09 -6.83
N ALA A 354 20.28 -12.44 -7.83
CA ALA A 354 20.92 -11.36 -8.59
C ALA A 354 21.41 -10.23 -7.68
N TRP A 355 20.62 -9.90 -6.65
CA TRP A 355 20.97 -8.84 -5.71
C TRP A 355 22.12 -9.25 -4.80
N LEU A 356 22.12 -10.49 -4.31
CA LEU A 356 23.21 -11.06 -3.51
C LEU A 356 24.53 -11.09 -4.29
N TYR A 357 24.49 -11.46 -5.57
CA TYR A 357 25.67 -11.36 -6.45
C TYR A 357 26.16 -9.92 -6.60
N ARG A 358 25.26 -8.93 -6.72
CA ARG A 358 25.66 -7.51 -6.78
C ARG A 358 26.24 -6.97 -5.48
N SER A 359 25.85 -7.52 -4.34
CA SER A 359 26.46 -7.19 -3.04
C SER A 359 27.78 -7.92 -2.79
N ALA A 360 28.29 -8.67 -3.77
CA ALA A 360 29.48 -9.52 -3.66
C ALA A 360 29.35 -10.63 -2.61
N ASP A 361 28.12 -11.09 -2.34
CA ASP A 361 27.86 -12.26 -1.50
C ASP A 361 27.46 -13.45 -2.37
N GLU A 362 28.43 -13.96 -3.13
CA GLU A 362 28.24 -15.08 -4.06
C GLU A 362 27.80 -16.35 -3.31
N LYS A 363 28.36 -16.60 -2.14
CA LYS A 363 28.03 -17.77 -1.32
C LYS A 363 26.58 -17.75 -0.84
N ALA A 364 26.08 -16.60 -0.41
CA ALA A 364 24.68 -16.50 -0.02
C ALA A 364 23.74 -16.61 -1.22
N ALA A 365 24.14 -16.12 -2.40
CA ALA A 365 23.36 -16.26 -3.63
C ALA A 365 23.24 -17.73 -4.06
N ASP A 366 24.36 -18.46 -4.07
CA ASP A 366 24.40 -19.89 -4.41
C ASP A 366 23.56 -20.70 -3.38
N ALA A 367 23.77 -20.45 -2.08
CA ALA A 367 23.00 -21.09 -1.01
C ALA A 367 21.49 -20.82 -1.10
N LEU A 368 21.09 -19.60 -1.51
CA LEU A 368 19.68 -19.28 -1.73
C LEU A 368 19.09 -20.11 -2.89
N LEU A 369 19.83 -20.24 -4.00
CA LEU A 369 19.41 -21.03 -5.16
C LEU A 369 19.30 -22.51 -4.79
N GLU A 370 20.33 -23.09 -4.17
CA GLU A 370 20.33 -24.48 -3.69
C GLU A 370 19.14 -24.78 -2.79
N ARG A 371 18.90 -23.93 -1.78
CA ARG A 371 17.79 -24.10 -0.84
C ARG A 371 16.43 -23.96 -1.52
N SER A 372 16.33 -23.15 -2.58
CA SER A 372 15.08 -22.99 -3.32
C SER A 372 14.69 -24.21 -4.17
N LEU A 373 15.70 -25.00 -4.55
CA LEU A 373 15.58 -26.22 -5.36
C LEU A 373 15.27 -27.45 -4.50
N ARG A 374 15.66 -27.43 -3.21
CA ARG A 374 15.36 -28.51 -2.26
C ARG A 374 13.90 -28.40 -1.79
N PRO A 375 13.03 -29.39 -2.07
CA PRO A 375 11.66 -29.38 -1.57
C PRO A 375 11.64 -29.48 -0.04
N GLU A 376 10.85 -28.63 0.64
CA GLU A 376 10.72 -28.61 2.11
C GLU A 376 10.12 -29.90 2.70
N THR A 377 9.51 -30.75 1.86
CA THR A 377 8.95 -32.04 2.26
C THR A 377 9.98 -33.15 2.10
N SER A 378 10.77 -33.34 3.17
CA SER A 378 11.67 -34.47 3.38
C SER A 378 10.89 -35.78 3.57
N ASP A 379 10.36 -36.32 2.48
CA ASP A 379 9.92 -37.73 2.41
C ASP A 379 10.02 -38.32 0.99
N ALA A 380 10.47 -37.56 -0.01
CA ALA A 380 10.57 -38.02 -1.39
C ALA A 380 12.00 -37.95 -1.90
N LEU A 381 12.65 -39.12 -1.91
CA LEU A 381 13.79 -39.55 -2.74
C LEU A 381 15.08 -38.73 -2.66
N GLU A 382 16.20 -39.46 -2.63
CA GLU A 382 17.55 -38.94 -2.85
C GLU A 382 17.60 -38.13 -4.15
N VAL A 383 17.40 -36.82 -4.05
CA VAL A 383 17.87 -35.88 -5.08
C VAL A 383 19.39 -35.92 -4.96
N VAL A 384 20.05 -36.44 -5.99
CA VAL A 384 21.51 -36.56 -6.04
C VAL A 384 22.08 -35.14 -5.98
N ASP A 385 22.94 -34.86 -4.99
CA ASP A 385 23.50 -33.51 -4.77
C ASP A 385 24.23 -32.94 -6.02
N GLU A 386 24.69 -33.81 -6.95
CA GLU A 386 25.30 -33.41 -8.23
C GLU A 386 24.33 -32.65 -9.15
N ASP A 387 23.02 -32.95 -9.14
CA ASP A 387 22.04 -32.29 -10.00
C ASP A 387 21.74 -30.85 -9.55
N VAL A 388 21.98 -30.50 -8.28
CA VAL A 388 21.69 -29.16 -7.74
C VAL A 388 22.80 -28.18 -8.10
N GLU A 389 24.07 -28.61 -7.99
CA GLU A 389 25.23 -27.77 -8.31
C GLU A 389 25.23 -27.39 -9.81
N ASP A 390 24.91 -28.34 -10.69
CA ASP A 390 24.78 -28.09 -12.14
C ASP A 390 23.68 -27.05 -12.45
N VAL A 391 22.53 -27.12 -11.79
CA VAL A 391 21.43 -26.16 -11.98
C VAL A 391 21.80 -24.76 -11.47
N VAL A 392 22.54 -24.66 -10.36
CA VAL A 392 23.01 -23.37 -9.83
C VAL A 392 24.03 -22.74 -10.79
N GLU A 393 24.96 -23.53 -11.32
CA GLU A 393 25.94 -23.09 -12.31
C GLU A 393 25.29 -22.69 -13.64
N GLU A 394 24.20 -23.34 -14.06
CA GLU A 394 23.40 -22.93 -15.23
C GLU A 394 22.60 -21.62 -14.99
N GLU A 395 22.10 -21.40 -13.77
CA GLU A 395 21.32 -20.21 -13.42
C GLU A 395 22.19 -18.95 -13.24
N ARG A 396 23.42 -19.09 -12.73
CA ARG A 396 24.37 -17.98 -12.55
C ARG A 396 24.56 -17.09 -13.79
N PRO A 397 24.87 -17.62 -15.00
CA PRO A 397 25.00 -16.79 -16.21
C PRO A 397 23.67 -16.18 -16.65
N VAL A 398 22.53 -16.86 -16.42
CA VAL A 398 21.19 -16.32 -16.71
C VAL A 398 20.92 -15.10 -15.84
N ILE A 399 21.18 -15.21 -14.54
CA ILE A 399 21.02 -14.14 -13.55
C ILE A 399 21.91 -12.94 -13.89
N HIS A 400 23.19 -13.16 -14.19
CA HIS A 400 24.09 -12.09 -14.63
C HIS A 400 23.65 -11.44 -15.96
N SER A 401 23.01 -12.20 -16.86
CA SER A 401 22.49 -11.65 -18.12
C SER A 401 21.21 -10.81 -17.94
N LEU A 402 20.34 -11.21 -17.00
CA LEU A 402 19.12 -10.48 -16.63
C LEU A 402 19.47 -9.12 -16.04
N ASP A 403 20.50 -9.08 -15.18
CA ASP A 403 21.01 -7.85 -14.58
C ASP A 403 21.52 -6.86 -15.65
N ARG A 404 22.30 -7.36 -16.62
CA ARG A 404 22.79 -6.56 -17.76
C ARG A 404 21.66 -6.05 -18.68
N ARG A 405 20.56 -6.79 -18.82
CA ARG A 405 19.40 -6.35 -19.61
C ARG A 405 18.57 -5.31 -18.87
N ARG A 406 18.35 -5.46 -17.56
CA ARG A 406 17.63 -4.49 -16.73
C ARG A 406 18.32 -3.13 -16.70
N LEU A 407 19.65 -3.11 -16.64
CA LEU A 407 20.45 -1.89 -16.78
C LEU A 407 20.33 -1.21 -18.16
N ARG A 408 19.91 -1.95 -19.21
CA ARG A 408 19.77 -1.46 -20.59
C ARG A 408 18.33 -1.14 -20.99
N SER A 409 17.33 -1.74 -20.36
CA SER A 409 15.90 -1.56 -20.68
C SER A 409 15.24 -0.38 -19.98
N LEU A 410 15.99 0.39 -19.18
CA LEU A 410 15.54 1.68 -18.70
C LEU A 410 15.39 2.63 -19.89
N PRO A 411 14.28 3.38 -20.03
CA PRO A 411 13.98 4.15 -21.23
C PRO A 411 15.00 5.28 -21.43
N GLY A 412 16.05 4.99 -22.19
CA GLY A 412 16.79 5.98 -22.94
C GLY A 412 15.88 6.53 -24.02
N ARG A 413 15.40 7.77 -23.79
CA ARG A 413 14.81 8.72 -24.75
C ARG A 413 14.64 8.19 -26.18
N GLY A 414 13.37 8.01 -26.58
CA GLY A 414 12.91 8.39 -27.91
C GLY A 414 12.61 9.87 -27.94
#